data_AF-A0A1S0TJ79-F1
#
_entry.id   AF-A0A1S0TJ79-F1
#
_cell.length_a   1.000
_cell.length_b   1.000
_cell.length_c   1.000
_cell.angle_alpha   90.00
_cell.angle_beta   90.00
_cell.angle_gamma   90.00
#
_symmetry.space_group_name_H-M   'P 1'
#
loop_
_entity.id
_entity.type
_entity.pdbx_description
1 polymer ?
#
loop_
_entity_poly.entity_id
_entity_poly.type
_entity_poly.pdbx_seq_one_letter_code
_entity_poly.pdbx_strand_id
1 'polypeptide(L)'
;MWEKESTHEVQAVMNCSFSAVKKKQISGHRGEKVRILNIDKKGYAKVEKEDGKKGYIPSYFLDLNTIPGDNFAQQIRYRRKWYHVVDSDHSVIFKDNPSNLLNNISYLTNLISFLPVEKQSFSSNLHKRPICIEPLQDMTIKLGEKIILMCKFLSEESYTITWRGPIITAKRQYKVTTNDEGYSILTLKKCIEEDSGQYWVQAENIFGKCHTVAWITIIVPPGITHITACKAINRNSVLLQWKNPRKGNAKNIYYVVEYKRIGKILNSDYVMSYS
;
A
#
# COMPACT_ATOMS: atom_id res chain seq x y z
N MET A 1 10.40 51.75 11.78
CA MET A 1 10.28 51.58 10.31
C MET A 1 9.83 50.16 10.06
N TRP A 2 8.78 49.98 9.27
CA TRP A 2 8.16 48.68 9.03
C TRP A 2 9.06 47.85 8.11
N GLU A 3 9.68 46.79 8.63
CA GLU A 3 10.24 45.74 7.77
C GLU A 3 9.16 44.69 7.50
N LYS A 4 8.74 44.66 6.24
CA LYS A 4 7.78 43.72 5.67
C LYS A 4 8.31 42.30 5.86
N GLU A 5 7.62 41.50 6.68
CA GLU A 5 7.78 40.04 6.69
C GLU A 5 7.51 39.51 5.28
N SER A 6 8.58 39.05 4.62
CA SER A 6 8.48 38.35 3.34
C SER A 6 7.81 36.99 3.58
N THR A 7 6.51 36.93 3.30
CA THR A 7 5.73 35.69 3.25
C THR A 7 6.39 34.76 2.24
N HIS A 8 7.06 33.71 2.71
CA HIS A 8 7.58 32.67 1.82
C HIS A 8 6.39 32.05 1.08
N GLU A 9 6.31 32.30 -0.23
CA GLU A 9 5.21 31.85 -1.07
C GLU A 9 5.24 30.32 -1.19
N VAL A 10 4.37 29.64 -0.45
CA VAL A 10 4.25 28.18 -0.55
C VAL A 10 3.52 27.83 -1.84
N GLN A 11 4.20 27.16 -2.77
CA GLN A 11 3.63 26.69 -4.04
C GLN A 11 3.19 25.22 -3.94
N ALA A 12 2.07 24.91 -4.58
CA ALA A 12 1.52 23.57 -4.65
C ALA A 12 1.09 23.21 -6.08
N VAL A 13 1.02 21.92 -6.37
CA VAL A 13 0.54 21.37 -7.64
C VAL A 13 -0.75 20.59 -7.36
N MET A 14 -1.74 20.77 -8.22
CA MET A 14 -2.98 20.02 -8.17
C MET A 14 -2.70 18.54 -8.47
N ASN A 15 -2.88 17.65 -7.51
CA ASN A 15 -2.61 16.22 -7.69
C ASN A 15 -3.69 15.50 -8.53
N CYS A 16 -4.89 16.09 -8.63
CA CYS A 16 -5.96 15.67 -9.52
C CYS A 16 -6.80 16.87 -9.98
N SER A 17 -7.61 16.66 -11.03
CA SER A 17 -8.55 17.67 -11.49
C SER A 17 -9.73 17.80 -10.53
N PHE A 18 -10.07 19.02 -10.16
CA PHE A 18 -11.15 19.37 -9.25
C PHE A 18 -12.07 20.38 -9.93
N SER A 19 -13.38 20.19 -9.81
CA SER A 19 -14.38 21.17 -10.25
C SER A 19 -15.03 21.82 -9.03
N ALA A 20 -15.11 23.15 -9.02
CA ALA A 20 -15.74 23.90 -7.94
C ALA A 20 -17.23 23.53 -7.80
N VAL A 21 -17.65 23.09 -6.63
CA VAL A 21 -19.05 22.70 -6.33
C VAL A 21 -19.72 23.73 -5.41
N LYS A 22 -18.95 24.47 -4.60
CA LYS A 22 -19.44 25.46 -3.64
C LYS A 22 -19.07 26.89 -4.04
N LYS A 23 -19.88 27.86 -3.60
CA LYS A 23 -19.59 29.30 -3.74
C LYS A 23 -18.22 29.62 -3.12
N LYS A 24 -17.34 30.32 -3.87
CA LYS A 24 -15.94 30.65 -3.55
C LYS A 24 -14.89 29.54 -3.81
N GLN A 25 -15.27 28.35 -4.27
CA GLN A 25 -14.29 27.38 -4.76
C GLN A 25 -13.86 27.71 -6.20
N ILE A 26 -12.66 27.28 -6.58
CA ILE A 26 -12.18 27.37 -7.95
C ILE A 26 -11.79 26.00 -8.47
N SER A 27 -12.18 25.68 -9.70
CA SER A 27 -11.78 24.44 -10.37
C SER A 27 -10.29 24.46 -10.69
N GLY A 28 -9.62 23.32 -10.75
CA GLY A 28 -8.22 23.19 -11.17
C GLY A 28 -7.98 21.87 -11.88
N HIS A 29 -6.96 21.80 -12.72
CA HIS A 29 -6.60 20.59 -13.47
C HIS A 29 -5.42 19.90 -12.83
N ARG A 30 -5.33 18.57 -12.96
CA ARG A 30 -4.16 17.81 -12.51
C ARG A 30 -2.87 18.38 -13.13
N GLY A 31 -1.86 18.61 -12.30
CA GLY A 31 -0.57 19.20 -12.69
C GLY A 31 -0.54 20.73 -12.66
N GLU A 32 -1.67 21.40 -12.47
CA GLU A 32 -1.75 22.85 -12.43
C GLU A 32 -1.09 23.40 -11.15
N LYS A 33 -0.22 24.40 -11.30
CA LYS A 33 0.46 25.07 -10.18
C LYS A 33 -0.43 26.14 -9.58
N VAL A 34 -0.47 26.19 -8.26
CA VAL A 34 -1.20 27.20 -7.50
C VAL A 34 -0.36 27.70 -6.34
N ARG A 35 -0.47 28.99 -6.05
CA ARG A 35 0.14 29.62 -4.87
C ARG A 35 -0.81 29.53 -3.69
N ILE A 36 -0.34 29.01 -2.56
CA ILE A 36 -1.13 28.94 -1.33
C ILE A 36 -1.04 30.29 -0.62
N LEU A 37 -2.17 30.94 -0.42
CA LEU A 37 -2.28 32.21 0.31
C LEU A 37 -2.56 31.99 1.79
N ASN A 38 -3.38 30.98 2.13
CA ASN A 38 -3.72 30.62 3.51
C ASN A 38 -4.29 29.20 3.57
N ILE A 39 -4.15 28.51 4.70
CA ILE A 39 -4.75 27.19 4.97
C ILE A 39 -5.73 27.32 6.13
N ASP A 40 -7.01 27.03 5.86
CA ASP A 40 -8.06 27.00 6.87
C ASP A 40 -7.96 25.70 7.70
N LYS A 41 -8.22 25.81 9.02
CA LYS A 41 -8.29 24.67 9.95
C LYS A 41 -9.39 23.66 9.59
N LYS A 42 -10.29 24.02 8.66
CA LYS A 42 -11.37 23.18 8.13
C LYS A 42 -10.98 22.33 6.91
N GLY A 43 -9.69 22.25 6.54
CA GLY A 43 -9.21 21.39 5.45
C GLY A 43 -9.31 22.00 4.04
N TYR A 44 -9.39 23.33 3.94
CA TYR A 44 -9.39 24.05 2.66
C TYR A 44 -8.19 25.00 2.60
N ALA A 45 -7.52 25.06 1.45
CA ALA A 45 -6.51 26.07 1.17
C ALA A 45 -7.12 27.18 0.32
N LYS A 46 -6.90 28.43 0.72
CA LYS A 46 -7.10 29.59 -0.15
C LYS A 46 -5.89 29.67 -1.07
N VAL A 47 -6.13 29.56 -2.37
CA VAL A 47 -5.08 29.54 -3.38
C VAL A 47 -5.31 30.59 -4.45
N GLU A 48 -4.24 30.94 -5.14
CA GLU A 48 -4.20 31.80 -6.30
C GLU A 48 -3.57 31.04 -7.47
N LYS A 49 -4.27 31.02 -8.60
CA LYS A 49 -3.74 30.45 -9.85
C LYS A 49 -2.80 31.43 -10.55
N GLU A 50 -2.04 30.93 -11.51
CA GLU A 50 -1.22 31.76 -12.41
C GLU A 50 -2.06 32.84 -13.13
N ASP A 51 -3.31 32.51 -13.49
CA ASP A 51 -4.29 33.45 -14.07
C ASP A 51 -4.78 34.55 -13.10
N GLY A 52 -4.25 34.61 -11.86
CA GLY A 52 -4.66 35.56 -10.81
C GLY A 52 -6.00 35.24 -10.14
N LYS A 53 -6.70 34.18 -10.57
CA LYS A 53 -7.96 33.75 -9.94
C LYS A 53 -7.71 33.20 -8.55
N LYS A 54 -8.42 33.77 -7.56
CA LYS A 54 -8.34 33.37 -6.15
C LYS A 54 -9.58 32.60 -5.73
N GLY A 55 -9.38 31.55 -4.95
CA GLY A 55 -10.49 30.76 -4.42
C GLY A 55 -10.04 29.70 -3.44
N TYR A 56 -10.97 28.85 -3.04
CA TYR A 56 -10.70 27.76 -2.11
C TYR A 56 -10.64 26.42 -2.83
N ILE A 57 -9.65 25.61 -2.47
CA ILE A 57 -9.49 24.23 -2.93
C ILE A 57 -9.29 23.35 -1.68
N PRO A 58 -9.95 22.19 -1.58
CA PRO A 58 -9.66 21.24 -0.51
C PRO A 58 -8.18 20.83 -0.49
N SER A 59 -7.54 20.86 0.68
CA SER A 59 -6.08 20.71 0.80
C SER A 59 -5.57 19.35 0.31
N TYR A 60 -6.40 18.31 0.31
CA TYR A 60 -6.03 16.98 -0.20
C TYR A 60 -5.89 16.92 -1.74
N PHE A 61 -6.34 17.94 -2.48
CA PHE A 61 -6.09 18.06 -3.92
C PHE A 61 -4.75 18.74 -4.24
N LEU A 62 -3.99 19.15 -3.23
CA LEU A 62 -2.75 19.91 -3.38
C LEU A 62 -1.54 19.10 -2.89
N ASP A 63 -0.55 18.95 -3.77
CA ASP A 63 0.78 18.46 -3.42
C ASP A 63 1.74 19.64 -3.27
N LEU A 64 2.38 19.76 -2.10
CA LEU A 64 3.40 20.79 -1.87
C LEU A 64 4.64 20.45 -2.70
N ASN A 65 5.21 21.43 -3.39
CA ASN A 65 6.40 21.22 -4.24
C ASN A 65 7.67 20.81 -3.47
N THR A 66 7.65 20.84 -2.13
CA THR A 66 8.83 20.59 -1.27
C THR A 66 8.57 19.51 -0.23
N ILE A 67 8.17 18.32 -0.68
CA ILE A 67 8.20 17.12 0.16
C ILE A 67 9.56 16.43 -0.04
N PRO A 68 10.36 16.23 1.01
CA PRO A 68 11.66 15.57 0.87
C PRO A 68 11.48 14.13 0.35
N GLY A 69 12.24 13.79 -0.69
CA GLY A 69 12.25 12.49 -1.35
C GLY A 69 12.48 12.64 -2.86
N ASP A 70 13.47 11.93 -3.40
CA ASP A 70 13.91 11.98 -4.80
C ASP A 70 12.90 11.32 -5.75
N ASN A 71 11.94 10.54 -5.20
CA ASN A 71 10.90 9.89 -5.97
C ASN A 71 9.57 9.76 -5.22
N PHE A 72 8.53 9.47 -5.97
CA PHE A 72 7.14 9.39 -5.51
C PHE A 72 6.94 8.41 -4.34
N ALA A 73 7.68 7.29 -4.32
CA ALA A 73 7.61 6.31 -3.25
C ALA A 73 8.18 6.85 -1.92
N GLN A 74 9.27 7.61 -1.98
CA GLN A 74 9.86 8.28 -0.80
C GLN A 74 8.94 9.37 -0.26
N GLN A 75 8.33 10.17 -1.15
CA GLN A 75 7.39 11.21 -0.74
C GLN A 75 6.10 10.62 -0.12
N ILE A 76 5.61 9.48 -0.62
CA ILE A 76 4.51 8.73 0.00
C ILE A 76 4.90 8.18 1.37
N ARG A 77 6.10 7.61 1.52
CA ARG A 77 6.60 7.12 2.81
C ARG A 77 6.73 8.24 3.82
N TYR A 78 7.27 9.39 3.40
CA TYR A 78 7.36 10.58 4.23
C TYR A 78 5.98 11.04 4.70
N ARG A 79 5.02 11.16 3.78
CA ARG A 79 3.63 11.53 4.10
C ARG A 79 2.96 10.54 5.05
N ARG A 80 3.10 9.24 4.82
CA ARG A 80 2.56 8.19 5.71
C ARG A 80 3.16 8.27 7.10
N LYS A 81 4.48 8.47 7.21
CA LYS A 81 5.15 8.67 8.49
C LYS A 81 4.64 9.92 9.21
N TRP A 82 4.36 10.99 8.46
CA TRP A 82 3.79 12.23 8.99
C TRP A 82 2.36 12.03 9.52
N TYR A 83 1.48 11.37 8.76
CA TYR A 83 0.12 11.05 9.22
C TYR A 83 0.12 10.16 10.47
N HIS A 84 1.05 9.20 10.55
CA HIS A 84 1.22 8.39 11.77
C HIS A 84 1.63 9.21 13.00
N VAL A 85 2.43 10.27 12.83
CA VAL A 85 2.84 11.16 13.92
C VAL A 85 1.70 12.10 14.35
N VAL A 86 0.85 12.52 13.40
CA VAL A 86 -0.30 13.39 13.69
C VAL A 86 -1.46 12.62 14.33
N ASP A 87 -1.64 11.34 13.99
CA ASP A 87 -2.68 10.47 14.58
C ASP A 87 -2.26 9.86 15.93
N SER A 88 -0.97 9.91 16.30
CA SER A 88 -0.52 9.61 17.67
C SER A 88 -0.63 10.86 18.54
N ASP A 89 -1.35 10.81 19.66
CA ASP A 89 -1.66 11.93 20.58
C ASP A 89 -0.46 12.67 21.23
N HIS A 90 0.75 12.55 20.68
CA HIS A 90 1.91 13.38 21.02
C HIS A 90 2.07 14.55 20.02
N SER A 91 1.11 15.46 19.99
CA SER A 91 1.26 16.71 19.24
C SER A 91 2.20 17.68 19.99
N VAL A 92 3.47 17.70 19.65
CA VAL A 92 4.32 18.87 19.90
C VAL A 92 4.23 19.79 18.69
N ILE A 93 3.62 20.96 18.87
CA ILE A 93 3.63 22.04 17.87
C ILE A 93 5.05 22.61 17.83
N PHE A 94 5.70 22.57 16.68
CA PHE A 94 6.73 23.56 16.36
C PHE A 94 6.16 24.53 15.34
N LYS A 95 6.04 25.80 15.74
CA LYS A 95 6.22 26.91 14.82
C LYS A 95 7.65 27.38 15.02
N ASP A 96 8.43 27.16 13.97
CA ASP A 96 9.85 27.48 13.77
C ASP A 96 10.83 26.68 14.65
N ASN A 97 11.29 25.49 14.19
CA ASN A 97 12.29 24.73 14.94
C ASN A 97 13.66 25.48 14.96
N PRO A 98 14.12 26.00 16.13
CA PRO A 98 15.35 26.78 16.30
C PRO A 98 16.64 25.93 16.35
N SER A 99 16.71 24.81 15.64
CA SER A 99 17.92 23.95 15.66
C SER A 99 19.09 24.47 14.81
N ASN A 100 18.91 25.58 14.09
CA ASN A 100 20.04 26.39 13.59
C ASN A 100 20.56 27.40 14.64
N LEU A 101 20.05 27.38 15.88
CA LEU A 101 20.55 28.20 16.99
C LEU A 101 21.02 27.39 18.20
N LEU A 102 21.01 26.05 18.14
CA LEU A 102 21.54 25.17 19.20
C LEU A 102 22.69 24.27 18.75
N ASN A 103 23.44 24.69 17.72
CA ASN A 103 24.79 24.16 17.47
C ASN A 103 25.84 24.68 18.49
N ASN A 104 25.44 25.42 19.52
CA ASN A 104 26.39 26.03 20.47
C ASN A 104 26.31 25.58 21.93
N ILE A 105 25.51 24.57 22.31
CA ILE A 105 25.64 24.01 23.67
C ILE A 105 25.54 22.48 23.65
N SER A 106 26.59 21.85 23.14
CA SER A 106 26.88 20.42 23.34
C SER A 106 27.35 20.08 24.77
N TYR A 107 27.39 21.06 25.69
CA TYR A 107 28.01 20.93 27.00
C TYR A 107 27.05 20.66 28.18
N LEU A 108 25.72 20.60 27.98
CA LEU A 108 24.74 20.48 29.10
C LEU A 108 24.00 19.13 29.20
N THR A 109 24.45 18.09 28.51
CA THR A 109 23.90 16.72 28.68
C THR A 109 24.18 16.13 30.07
N ASN A 110 25.12 16.67 30.83
CA ASN A 110 25.46 16.20 32.17
C ASN A 110 24.53 16.70 33.30
N LEU A 111 23.59 17.63 33.03
CA LEU A 111 22.73 18.20 34.09
C LEU A 111 21.31 17.61 34.18
N ILE A 112 20.88 16.78 33.22
CA ILE A 112 19.51 16.22 33.20
C ILE A 112 19.39 14.96 34.08
N SER A 113 20.49 14.45 34.65
CA SER A 113 20.49 13.25 35.50
C SER A 113 19.91 13.43 36.92
N PHE A 114 19.33 14.59 37.25
CA PHE A 114 18.95 14.93 38.62
C PHE A 114 17.45 15.18 38.87
N LEU A 115 16.56 14.91 37.90
CA LEU A 115 15.12 15.02 38.15
C LEU A 115 14.48 13.63 38.36
N PRO A 116 13.83 13.37 39.51
CA PRO A 116 13.16 12.11 39.75
C PRO A 116 11.93 11.99 38.85
N VAL A 117 11.93 10.97 37.98
CA VAL A 117 10.79 10.66 37.13
C VAL A 117 9.77 9.86 37.95
N GLU A 118 8.70 10.50 38.40
CA GLU A 118 7.50 9.75 38.78
C GLU A 118 6.92 9.09 37.53
N LYS A 119 6.93 7.76 37.50
CA LYS A 119 6.19 6.96 36.52
C LYS A 119 4.70 7.19 36.75
N GLN A 120 4.11 8.16 36.05
CA GLN A 120 2.67 8.20 35.86
C GLN A 120 2.29 7.33 34.67
N SER A 121 1.58 6.23 34.95
CA SER A 121 0.89 5.42 33.95
C SER A 121 -0.17 6.28 33.27
N PHE A 122 0.09 6.74 32.04
CA PHE A 122 -0.90 7.45 31.24
C PHE A 122 -2.00 6.46 30.81
N SER A 123 -3.11 6.48 31.54
CA SER A 123 -4.42 6.05 31.05
C SER A 123 -5.06 7.26 30.37
N SER A 124 -4.94 7.36 29.05
CA SER A 124 -5.58 8.44 28.26
C SER A 124 -6.49 7.82 27.20
N ASN A 125 -7.80 7.86 27.49
CA ASN A 125 -8.96 7.69 26.60
C ASN A 125 -8.70 6.94 25.27
N LEU A 126 -8.89 5.64 25.36
CA LEU A 126 -8.44 4.62 24.43
C LEU A 126 -9.39 4.54 23.19
N HIS A 127 -8.93 3.85 22.15
CA HIS A 127 -9.40 3.97 20.77
C HIS A 127 -10.84 3.45 20.57
N LYS A 128 -11.83 4.31 20.81
CA LYS A 128 -13.26 3.98 20.70
C LYS A 128 -13.72 3.57 19.30
N ARG A 129 -13.03 4.00 18.22
CA ARG A 129 -13.30 3.53 16.86
C ARG A 129 -12.32 2.41 16.47
N PRO A 130 -12.66 1.49 15.56
CA PRO A 130 -11.74 0.43 15.15
C PRO A 130 -10.58 1.02 14.36
N ILE A 131 -9.38 0.49 14.59
CA ILE A 131 -8.15 0.88 13.89
C ILE A 131 -7.52 -0.37 13.29
N CYS A 132 -7.20 -0.32 12.00
CA CYS A 132 -6.46 -1.38 11.34
C CYS A 132 -4.99 -1.30 11.75
N ILE A 133 -4.52 -2.26 12.54
CA ILE A 133 -3.13 -2.37 12.97
C ILE A 133 -2.31 -3.28 12.06
N GLU A 134 -2.96 -4.29 11.45
CA GLU A 134 -2.34 -5.12 10.44
C GLU A 134 -3.24 -5.17 9.20
N PRO A 135 -2.91 -4.44 8.12
CA PRO A 135 -3.71 -4.42 6.91
C PRO A 135 -3.58 -5.72 6.14
N LEU A 136 -4.55 -5.98 5.27
CA LEU A 136 -4.42 -7.01 4.25
C LEU A 136 -3.22 -6.72 3.34
N GLN A 137 -2.62 -7.79 2.83
CA GLN A 137 -1.49 -7.72 1.90
C GLN A 137 -1.85 -8.42 0.59
N ASP A 138 -1.34 -7.86 -0.51
CA ASP A 138 -1.46 -8.47 -1.83
C ASP A 138 -0.75 -9.82 -1.83
N MET A 139 -1.39 -10.82 -2.43
CA MET A 139 -0.86 -12.17 -2.48
C MET A 139 -1.09 -12.83 -3.83
N THR A 140 -0.18 -13.75 -4.14
CA THR A 140 -0.22 -14.55 -5.35
C THR A 140 -0.20 -16.03 -4.97
N ILE A 141 -1.21 -16.79 -5.42
CA ILE A 141 -1.51 -18.15 -4.94
C ILE A 141 -1.71 -19.05 -6.14
N LYS A 142 -1.22 -20.30 -6.13
CA LYS A 142 -1.41 -21.20 -7.28
C LYS A 142 -2.82 -21.79 -7.27
N LEU A 143 -3.36 -22.05 -8.46
CA LEU A 143 -4.65 -22.70 -8.64
C LEU A 143 -4.76 -23.98 -7.80
N GLY A 144 -5.86 -24.12 -7.06
CA GLY A 144 -6.13 -25.28 -6.20
C GLY A 144 -5.50 -25.21 -4.81
N GLU A 145 -4.63 -24.23 -4.53
CA GLU A 145 -4.08 -24.03 -3.19
C GLU A 145 -5.07 -23.33 -2.24
N LYS A 146 -4.71 -23.30 -0.95
CA LYS A 146 -5.49 -22.67 0.11
C LYS A 146 -5.22 -21.17 0.13
N ILE A 147 -6.29 -20.37 0.18
CA ILE A 147 -6.20 -18.92 0.44
C ILE A 147 -6.37 -18.68 1.94
N ILE A 148 -5.48 -17.89 2.52
CA ILE A 148 -5.57 -17.42 3.91
C ILE A 148 -5.33 -15.91 3.90
N LEU A 149 -6.40 -15.13 4.04
CA LEU A 149 -6.33 -13.68 4.17
C LEU A 149 -6.44 -13.32 5.64
N MET A 150 -5.55 -12.47 6.13
CA MET A 150 -5.51 -12.08 7.54
C MET A 150 -5.33 -10.57 7.68
N CYS A 151 -6.12 -9.98 8.55
CA CYS A 151 -5.97 -8.59 8.98
C CYS A 151 -6.31 -8.47 10.46
N LYS A 152 -5.84 -7.41 11.10
CA LYS A 152 -6.04 -7.19 12.54
C LYS A 152 -6.58 -5.79 12.82
N PHE A 153 -7.65 -5.74 13.59
CA PHE A 153 -8.28 -4.50 14.04
C PHE A 153 -8.22 -4.40 15.57
N LEU A 154 -8.05 -3.18 16.07
CA LEU A 154 -8.03 -2.86 17.49
C LEU A 154 -9.12 -1.84 17.80
N SER A 155 -9.91 -2.08 18.85
CA SER A 155 -10.84 -1.12 19.42
C SER A 155 -11.12 -1.46 20.88
N GLU A 156 -11.44 -0.47 21.71
CA GLU A 156 -12.00 -0.69 23.05
C GLU A 156 -13.41 -1.26 23.03
N GLU A 157 -14.16 -0.85 22.01
CA GLU A 157 -15.58 -1.10 21.90
C GLU A 157 -15.81 -2.24 20.91
N SER A 158 -16.85 -3.02 21.18
CA SER A 158 -17.22 -4.10 20.27
C SER A 158 -17.46 -3.56 18.85
N TYR A 159 -16.94 -4.27 17.86
CA TYR A 159 -17.04 -3.89 16.46
C TYR A 159 -17.41 -5.09 15.61
N THR A 160 -18.00 -4.80 14.46
CA THR A 160 -18.43 -5.79 13.48
C THR A 160 -17.46 -5.81 12.31
N ILE A 161 -17.08 -7.01 11.85
CA ILE A 161 -16.19 -7.18 10.70
C ILE A 161 -17.00 -7.66 9.50
N THR A 162 -16.91 -6.93 8.40
CA THR A 162 -17.55 -7.28 7.13
C THR A 162 -16.49 -7.54 6.07
N TRP A 163 -16.47 -8.75 5.54
CA TRP A 163 -15.64 -9.14 4.40
C TRP A 163 -16.40 -8.95 3.08
N ARG A 164 -15.68 -8.52 2.03
CA ARG A 164 -16.17 -8.47 0.64
C ARG A 164 -15.06 -8.91 -0.31
N GLY A 165 -15.44 -9.51 -1.43
CA GLY A 165 -14.52 -9.97 -2.46
C GLY A 165 -15.12 -11.08 -3.32
N PRO A 166 -14.39 -11.53 -4.36
CA PRO A 166 -14.85 -12.54 -5.32
C PRO A 166 -15.44 -13.80 -4.67
N ILE A 167 -14.74 -14.41 -3.71
CA ILE A 167 -15.18 -15.62 -2.99
C ILE A 167 -16.54 -15.45 -2.31
N ILE A 168 -16.80 -14.27 -1.76
CA ILE A 168 -18.02 -13.97 -0.98
C ILE A 168 -19.18 -13.66 -1.92
N THR A 169 -18.93 -12.87 -2.95
CA THR A 169 -19.91 -12.57 -4.00
C THR A 169 -20.34 -13.84 -4.73
N ALA A 170 -19.39 -14.74 -5.01
CA ALA A 170 -19.64 -16.04 -5.61
C ALA A 170 -20.21 -17.09 -4.63
N LYS A 171 -20.44 -16.74 -3.36
CA LYS A 171 -20.97 -17.62 -2.30
C LYS A 171 -20.22 -18.95 -2.20
N ARG A 172 -18.90 -18.91 -2.36
CA ARG A 172 -18.02 -20.09 -2.26
C ARG A 172 -18.01 -20.60 -0.81
N GLN A 173 -17.57 -21.85 -0.60
CA GLN A 173 -17.42 -22.39 0.76
C GLN A 173 -16.15 -21.87 1.42
N TYR A 174 -16.25 -20.75 2.14
CA TYR A 174 -15.17 -20.16 2.93
C TYR A 174 -15.46 -20.24 4.43
N LYS A 175 -14.41 -20.07 5.25
CA LYS A 175 -14.52 -19.94 6.71
C LYS A 175 -13.92 -18.60 7.13
N VAL A 176 -14.64 -17.84 7.94
CA VAL A 176 -14.11 -16.67 8.64
C VAL A 176 -13.97 -17.01 10.11
N THR A 177 -12.81 -16.72 10.69
CA THR A 177 -12.56 -16.83 12.13
C THR A 177 -12.04 -15.52 12.65
N THR A 178 -12.59 -15.07 13.77
CA THR A 178 -12.10 -13.93 14.54
C THR A 178 -11.54 -14.43 15.86
N ASN A 179 -10.43 -13.87 16.32
CA ASN A 179 -9.87 -14.18 17.64
C ASN A 179 -9.97 -12.97 18.58
N ASP A 180 -9.78 -13.21 19.87
CA ASP A 180 -9.89 -12.18 20.92
C ASP A 180 -8.79 -11.12 20.82
N GLU A 181 -7.70 -11.43 20.12
CA GLU A 181 -6.61 -10.49 19.82
C GLU A 181 -6.94 -9.54 18.64
N GLY A 182 -8.12 -9.65 18.03
CA GLY A 182 -8.60 -8.75 16.98
C GLY A 182 -8.20 -9.14 15.56
N TYR A 183 -7.65 -10.33 15.35
CA TYR A 183 -7.43 -10.88 14.00
C TYR A 183 -8.74 -11.37 13.41
N SER A 184 -8.91 -11.09 12.12
CA SER A 184 -9.93 -11.70 11.27
C SER A 184 -9.23 -12.45 10.15
N ILE A 185 -9.56 -13.73 10.01
CA ILE A 185 -8.92 -14.64 9.06
C ILE A 185 -9.99 -15.24 8.15
N LEU A 186 -9.89 -14.98 6.85
CA LEU A 186 -10.69 -15.63 5.81
C LEU A 186 -9.90 -16.76 5.20
N THR A 187 -10.46 -17.97 5.22
CA THR A 187 -9.85 -19.17 4.66
C THR A 187 -10.71 -19.80 3.57
N LEU A 188 -10.11 -20.09 2.42
CA LEU A 188 -10.69 -20.92 1.35
C LEU A 188 -9.77 -22.11 1.09
N LYS A 189 -10.31 -23.34 1.06
CA LYS A 189 -9.50 -24.57 0.93
C LYS A 189 -8.86 -24.77 -0.44
N LYS A 190 -9.56 -24.45 -1.52
CA LYS A 190 -9.12 -24.67 -2.90
C LYS A 190 -9.57 -23.51 -3.79
N CYS A 191 -8.62 -22.68 -4.23
CA CYS A 191 -8.91 -21.55 -5.10
C CYS A 191 -9.13 -21.97 -6.57
N ILE A 192 -9.97 -21.21 -7.26
CA ILE A 192 -10.17 -21.23 -8.71
C ILE A 192 -9.72 -19.90 -9.31
N GLU A 193 -9.61 -19.81 -10.63
CA GLU A 193 -9.13 -18.61 -11.32
C GLU A 193 -10.03 -17.38 -11.03
N GLU A 194 -11.34 -17.62 -10.93
CA GLU A 194 -12.38 -16.62 -10.66
C GLU A 194 -12.34 -16.07 -9.22
N ASP A 195 -11.60 -16.72 -8.31
CA ASP A 195 -11.41 -16.20 -6.96
C ASP A 195 -10.39 -15.03 -6.93
N SER A 196 -9.73 -14.73 -8.06
CA SER A 196 -8.81 -13.59 -8.19
C SER A 196 -9.56 -12.24 -8.21
N GLY A 197 -9.01 -11.24 -7.54
CA GLY A 197 -9.53 -9.88 -7.55
C GLY A 197 -9.25 -9.12 -6.26
N GLN A 198 -9.96 -8.01 -6.09
CA GLN A 198 -9.84 -7.15 -4.92
C GLN A 198 -10.68 -7.68 -3.74
N TYR A 199 -10.05 -7.84 -2.60
CA TYR A 199 -10.69 -8.18 -1.32
C TYR A 199 -10.69 -6.96 -0.42
N TRP A 200 -11.80 -6.78 0.29
CA TRP A 200 -12.04 -5.64 1.16
C TRP A 200 -12.54 -6.13 2.52
N VAL A 201 -12.02 -5.55 3.59
CA VAL A 201 -12.48 -5.82 4.96
C VAL A 201 -12.76 -4.50 5.66
N GLN A 202 -13.92 -4.41 6.29
CA GLN A 202 -14.33 -3.25 7.07
C GLN A 202 -14.64 -3.65 8.50
N ALA A 203 -14.06 -2.94 9.45
CA ALA A 203 -14.45 -2.96 10.85
C ALA A 203 -15.33 -1.73 11.15
N GLU A 204 -16.45 -1.93 11.84
CA GLU A 204 -17.43 -0.87 12.13
C GLU A 204 -17.99 -0.99 13.55
N ASN A 205 -18.03 0.13 14.26
CA ASN A 205 -18.75 0.30 15.51
C ASN A 205 -19.49 1.65 15.54
N ILE A 206 -20.12 1.98 16.67
CA ILE A 206 -20.90 3.22 16.82
C ILE A 206 -20.06 4.51 16.71
N PHE A 207 -18.74 4.41 16.90
CA PHE A 207 -17.81 5.55 16.86
C PHE A 207 -17.15 5.74 15.49
N GLY A 208 -17.23 4.74 14.60
CA GLY A 208 -16.71 4.89 13.25
C GLY A 208 -16.40 3.58 12.54
N LYS A 209 -15.71 3.72 11.41
CA LYS A 209 -15.40 2.64 10.48
C LYS A 209 -13.92 2.72 10.07
N CYS A 210 -13.30 1.57 9.91
CA CYS A 210 -11.97 1.42 9.33
C CYS A 210 -11.98 0.29 8.31
N HIS A 211 -11.13 0.36 7.28
CA HIS A 211 -11.10 -0.66 6.25
C HIS A 211 -9.68 -0.92 5.74
N THR A 212 -9.50 -2.09 5.13
CA THR A 212 -8.28 -2.51 4.46
C THR A 212 -8.61 -3.30 3.19
N VAL A 213 -7.68 -3.29 2.23
CA VAL A 213 -7.89 -3.81 0.88
C VAL A 213 -6.63 -4.52 0.42
N ALA A 214 -6.78 -5.63 -0.30
CA ALA A 214 -5.69 -6.30 -0.99
C ALA A 214 -6.13 -6.90 -2.33
N TRP A 215 -5.19 -7.03 -3.25
CA TRP A 215 -5.35 -7.71 -4.53
C TRP A 215 -4.81 -9.13 -4.45
N ILE A 216 -5.67 -10.11 -4.76
CA ILE A 216 -5.31 -11.53 -4.75
C ILE A 216 -5.26 -12.05 -6.18
N THR A 217 -4.10 -12.59 -6.57
CA THR A 217 -3.86 -13.14 -7.90
C THR A 217 -3.77 -14.66 -7.83
N ILE A 218 -4.62 -15.36 -8.59
CA ILE A 218 -4.55 -16.82 -8.71
C ILE A 218 -3.73 -17.18 -9.95
N ILE A 219 -2.58 -17.83 -9.78
CA ILE A 219 -1.75 -18.32 -10.89
C ILE A 219 -2.32 -19.64 -11.40
N VAL A 220 -2.70 -19.66 -12.67
CA VAL A 220 -3.03 -20.88 -13.39
C VAL A 220 -1.77 -21.36 -14.12
N PRO A 221 -1.14 -22.47 -13.67
CA PRO A 221 0.03 -23.00 -14.36
C PRO A 221 -0.35 -23.47 -15.77
N PRO A 222 0.58 -23.41 -16.74
CA PRO A 222 0.35 -24.01 -18.05
C PRO A 222 0.14 -25.52 -17.93
N GLY A 223 -0.64 -26.09 -18.85
CA GLY A 223 -0.83 -27.53 -18.90
C GLY A 223 0.48 -28.27 -19.18
N ILE A 224 0.60 -29.49 -18.68
CA ILE A 224 1.68 -30.40 -19.08
C ILE A 224 1.40 -30.85 -20.52
N THR A 225 2.44 -30.90 -21.34
CA THR A 225 2.36 -31.49 -22.69
C THR A 225 3.35 -32.64 -22.81
N HIS A 226 3.04 -33.56 -23.72
CA HIS A 226 3.85 -34.73 -23.99
C HIS A 226 4.37 -34.67 -25.42
N ILE A 227 5.57 -35.21 -25.63
CA ILE A 227 6.16 -35.36 -26.95
C ILE A 227 5.26 -36.28 -27.77
N THR A 228 4.74 -35.77 -28.88
CA THR A 228 3.90 -36.52 -29.82
C THR A 228 4.72 -37.15 -30.94
N ALA A 229 5.84 -36.54 -31.31
CA ALA A 229 6.77 -37.11 -32.28
C ALA A 229 8.21 -36.79 -31.89
N CYS A 230 9.08 -37.79 -32.06
CA CYS A 230 10.52 -37.67 -31.95
C CYS A 230 11.13 -38.19 -33.26
N LYS A 231 11.88 -37.34 -33.96
CA LYS A 231 12.55 -37.70 -35.22
C LYS A 231 14.04 -37.40 -35.09
N ALA A 232 14.90 -38.37 -35.40
CA ALA A 232 16.33 -38.09 -35.53
C ALA A 232 16.56 -37.19 -36.75
N ILE A 233 17.22 -36.06 -36.55
CA ILE A 233 17.66 -35.20 -37.65
C ILE A 233 19.08 -35.65 -38.04
N ASN A 234 20.01 -35.63 -37.08
CA ASN A 234 21.39 -36.08 -37.24
C ASN A 234 21.79 -37.02 -36.09
N ARG A 235 23.04 -37.53 -36.10
CA ARG A 235 23.59 -38.40 -35.05
C ARG A 235 23.50 -37.81 -33.63
N ASN A 236 23.51 -36.47 -33.52
CA ASN A 236 23.53 -35.75 -32.24
C ASN A 236 22.32 -34.83 -32.05
N SER A 237 21.31 -34.86 -32.92
CA SER A 237 20.16 -33.96 -32.83
C SER A 237 18.84 -34.67 -33.12
N VAL A 238 17.83 -34.31 -32.33
CA VAL A 238 16.47 -34.84 -32.45
C VAL A 238 15.48 -33.69 -32.58
N LEU A 239 14.53 -33.83 -33.48
CA LEU A 239 13.36 -32.98 -33.57
C LEU A 239 12.31 -33.53 -32.63
N LEU A 240 11.87 -32.69 -31.69
CA LEU A 240 10.76 -32.98 -30.80
C LEU A 240 9.56 -32.13 -31.20
N GLN A 241 8.39 -32.77 -31.28
CA GLN A 241 7.13 -32.10 -31.53
C GLN A 241 6.14 -32.48 -30.44
N TRP A 242 5.33 -31.52 -30.00
CA TRP A 242 4.28 -31.70 -29.00
C TRP A 242 3.07 -30.83 -29.34
N LYS A 243 1.92 -31.15 -28.73
CA LYS A 243 0.72 -30.31 -28.84
C LYS A 243 0.82 -29.13 -27.87
N ASN A 244 0.29 -27.98 -28.25
CA ASN A 244 0.26 -26.82 -27.36
C ASN A 244 -0.59 -27.13 -26.11
N PRO A 245 -0.02 -26.99 -24.90
CA PRO A 245 -0.79 -27.18 -23.69
C PRO A 245 -1.78 -26.03 -23.48
N ARG A 246 -2.69 -26.18 -22.50
CA ARG A 246 -3.50 -25.07 -22.01
C ARG A 246 -2.58 -23.92 -21.62
N LYS A 247 -2.73 -22.77 -22.28
CA LYS A 247 -2.05 -21.53 -21.93
C LYS A 247 -2.62 -21.11 -20.57
N GLY A 248 -1.82 -21.26 -19.52
CA GLY A 248 -2.14 -20.71 -18.20
C GLY A 248 -2.24 -19.18 -18.27
N ASN A 249 -2.30 -18.51 -17.13
CA ASN A 249 -2.42 -17.04 -17.09
C ASN A 249 -1.08 -16.30 -16.91
N ALA A 250 0.04 -17.02 -16.94
CA ALA A 250 1.38 -16.44 -16.89
C ALA A 250 1.75 -15.75 -18.22
N LYS A 251 2.36 -14.57 -18.13
CA LYS A 251 2.80 -13.78 -19.29
C LYS A 251 3.90 -14.49 -20.11
N ASN A 252 4.81 -15.16 -19.42
CA ASN A 252 5.91 -15.91 -20.02
C ASN A 252 5.72 -17.40 -19.75
N ILE A 253 5.85 -18.23 -20.78
CA ILE A 253 5.76 -19.69 -20.70
C ILE A 253 7.03 -20.25 -21.32
N TYR A 254 7.70 -21.15 -20.60
CA TYR A 254 8.89 -21.86 -21.06
C TYR A 254 8.62 -23.36 -21.11
N TYR A 255 9.25 -24.06 -22.04
CA TYR A 255 9.22 -25.51 -22.13
C TYR A 255 10.56 -26.07 -21.63
N VAL A 256 10.49 -27.11 -20.80
CA VAL A 256 11.68 -27.85 -20.35
C VAL A 256 11.59 -29.27 -20.92
N VAL A 257 12.66 -29.71 -21.57
CA VAL A 257 12.77 -31.07 -22.11
C VAL A 257 13.79 -31.82 -21.26
N GLU A 258 13.35 -32.90 -20.63
CA GLU A 258 14.23 -33.81 -19.89
C GLU A 258 14.50 -35.06 -20.72
N TYR A 259 15.76 -35.49 -20.77
CA TYR A 259 16.16 -36.73 -21.43
C TYR A 259 17.12 -37.52 -20.54
N LYS A 260 17.08 -38.84 -20.64
CA LYS A 260 17.99 -39.74 -19.92
C LYS A 260 18.68 -40.66 -20.91
N ARG A 261 20.01 -40.65 -20.91
CA ARG A 261 20.81 -41.62 -21.68
C ARG A 261 20.88 -42.93 -20.91
N ILE A 262 20.22 -43.96 -21.43
CA ILE A 262 20.29 -45.31 -20.85
C ILE A 262 21.65 -45.91 -21.24
N GLY A 263 22.47 -46.32 -20.26
CA GLY A 263 23.73 -47.03 -20.48
C GLY A 263 25.04 -46.29 -20.15
N LYS A 264 25.03 -45.16 -19.44
CA LYS A 264 26.25 -44.55 -18.87
C LYS A 264 26.05 -44.21 -17.38
N ILE A 265 26.98 -44.68 -16.54
CA ILE A 265 27.14 -44.25 -15.15
C ILE A 265 27.43 -42.73 -15.17
N LEU A 266 26.67 -41.98 -14.38
CA LEU A 266 26.58 -40.52 -14.41
C LEU A 266 27.84 -39.85 -13.85
N ASN A 267 28.41 -38.92 -14.61
CA ASN A 267 28.94 -37.67 -14.07
C ASN A 267 28.15 -36.52 -14.71
N SER A 268 27.91 -35.48 -13.92
CA SER A 268 26.88 -34.47 -14.06
C SER A 268 27.00 -33.54 -15.27
N ASP A 269 25.87 -32.84 -15.48
CA ASP A 269 25.70 -31.56 -16.17
C ASP A 269 25.42 -31.58 -17.68
N TYR A 270 24.25 -31.04 -18.06
CA TYR A 270 24.09 -29.77 -18.78
C TYR A 270 22.59 -29.52 -19.06
N VAL A 271 22.12 -28.32 -18.71
CA VAL A 271 20.80 -27.78 -19.10
C VAL A 271 21.00 -26.90 -20.33
N MET A 272 20.25 -27.14 -21.41
CA MET A 272 20.20 -26.25 -22.58
C MET A 272 18.80 -25.65 -22.70
N SER A 273 18.73 -24.32 -22.63
CA SER A 273 17.55 -23.51 -22.94
C SER A 273 17.59 -23.08 -24.41
N TYR A 274 16.42 -22.97 -25.05
CA TYR A 274 16.27 -22.20 -26.29
C TYR A 274 15.14 -21.17 -26.11
N SER A 275 15.46 -19.96 -26.57
CA SER A 275 14.64 -18.73 -26.59
C SER A 275 13.47 -18.82 -27.55
#